data_AF-A0A239EY30-F1
#
_entry.id   AF-A0A239EY30-F1
#
_cell.length_a   1.000
_cell.length_b   1.000
_cell.length_c   1.000
_cell.angle_alpha   90.00
_cell.angle_beta   90.00
_cell.angle_gamma   90.00
#
_symmetry.space_group_name_H-M   'P 1'
#
loop_
_entity.id
_entity.type
_entity.pdbx_description
1 polymer ?
#
loop_
_entity_poly.entity_id
_entity_poly.type
_entity_poly.pdbx_seq_one_letter_code
_entity_poly.pdbx_strand_id
1 'polypeptide(L)'
;MTPKNKTAAHELAGNAQEAGFTLIELLIVMSIMLILMSLAVPQILKLTKTANETSALQSVRTIGQAELQYHSAYPQNGFACSISQLGGAPGSGAPTAQASQLLDPGLASGNKSGYTFAITNCSKVTINNQDMITSYQITAVPQSVGKTGDAGYCSDENNIIKKDPAGGTNCTVSLGQ
;
A
#
# COMPACT_ATOMS: atom_id res chain seq x y z
N MET A 1 -54.39 42.35 66.88
CA MET A 1 -52.93 42.38 67.00
C MET A 1 -52.34 41.93 65.67
N THR A 2 -51.62 42.86 65.03
CA THR A 2 -50.66 42.75 63.92
C THR A 2 -49.56 41.69 64.18
N PRO A 3 -48.57 41.40 63.28
CA PRO A 3 -48.45 41.54 61.81
C PRO A 3 -47.63 40.40 61.09
N LYS A 4 -47.40 40.54 59.75
CA LYS A 4 -46.18 40.18 58.95
C LYS A 4 -45.85 38.66 58.80
N ASN A 5 -45.21 38.12 57.76
CA ASN A 5 -44.31 38.68 56.75
C ASN A 5 -44.15 37.70 55.56
N LYS A 6 -44.00 38.30 54.39
CA LYS A 6 -43.24 37.90 53.19
C LYS A 6 -42.31 36.69 53.35
N THR A 7 -42.25 35.81 52.35
CA THR A 7 -41.02 35.56 51.56
C THR A 7 -41.42 34.93 50.22
N ALA A 8 -41.23 35.69 49.13
CA ALA A 8 -41.26 35.15 47.79
C ALA A 8 -39.99 34.30 47.60
N ALA A 9 -40.14 32.99 47.44
CA ALA A 9 -39.08 32.12 46.95
C ALA A 9 -39.00 32.27 45.42
N HIS A 10 -38.36 33.34 44.97
CA HIS A 10 -37.86 33.44 43.61
C HIS A 10 -36.49 32.78 43.60
N GLU A 11 -36.48 31.44 43.58
CA GLU A 11 -35.24 30.66 43.50
C GLU A 11 -34.72 30.76 42.07
N LEU A 12 -33.54 31.36 41.97
CA LEU A 12 -32.87 31.80 40.75
C LEU A 12 -32.58 30.61 39.84
N ALA A 13 -33.37 30.47 38.77
CA ALA A 13 -32.95 29.71 37.60
C ALA A 13 -31.67 30.36 37.06
N GLY A 14 -30.52 29.79 37.45
CA GLY A 14 -29.22 30.14 36.93
C GLY A 14 -29.25 29.95 35.42
N ASN A 15 -29.36 31.07 34.69
CA ASN A 15 -29.24 31.12 33.26
C ASN A 15 -27.80 30.72 32.93
N ALA A 16 -27.58 29.46 32.55
CA ALA A 16 -26.30 29.02 32.02
C ALA A 16 -26.07 29.83 30.75
N GLN A 17 -25.25 30.89 30.83
CA GLN A 17 -24.85 31.65 29.67
C GLN A 17 -24.18 30.67 28.69
N GLU A 18 -24.82 30.40 27.57
CA GLU A 18 -24.17 29.81 26.41
C GLU A 18 -23.06 30.79 25.97
N ALA A 19 -21.81 30.47 26.31
CA ALA A 19 -20.66 31.16 25.78
C ALA A 19 -20.46 30.73 24.32
N GLY A 20 -21.01 31.52 23.40
CA GLY A 20 -20.79 31.33 21.96
C GLY A 20 -19.39 31.77 21.54
N PHE A 21 -18.73 30.99 20.70
CA PHE A 21 -17.53 31.40 19.98
C PHE A 21 -17.86 32.56 19.04
N THR A 22 -17.03 33.60 19.00
CA THR A 22 -17.24 34.68 18.04
C THR A 22 -16.86 34.21 16.62
N LEU A 23 -17.54 34.75 15.60
CA LEU A 23 -17.19 34.46 14.20
C LEU A 23 -15.74 34.85 13.88
N ILE A 24 -15.24 35.93 14.47
CA ILE A 24 -13.86 36.39 14.25
C ILE A 24 -12.82 35.43 14.86
N GLU A 25 -13.10 34.84 16.03
CA GLU A 25 -12.23 33.80 16.60
C GLU A 25 -12.17 32.57 15.70
N LEU A 26 -13.31 32.13 15.16
CA LEU A 26 -13.34 31.01 14.22
C LEU A 26 -12.57 31.33 12.93
N LEU A 27 -12.70 32.56 12.41
CA LEU A 27 -11.98 32.99 11.21
C LEU A 27 -10.46 33.01 11.39
N ILE A 28 -9.98 33.50 12.54
CA ILE A 28 -8.54 33.50 12.84
C ILE A 28 -8.03 32.05 12.99
N VAL A 29 -8.80 31.19 13.66
CA VAL A 29 -8.44 29.77 13.81
C VAL A 29 -8.35 29.08 12.45
N MET A 30 -9.36 29.22 11.59
CA MET A 30 -9.34 28.64 10.25
C MET A 30 -8.18 29.18 9.41
N SER A 31 -7.88 30.49 9.54
CA SER A 31 -6.77 31.11 8.82
C SER A 31 -5.41 30.50 9.21
N ILE A 32 -5.16 30.32 10.51
CA ILE A 32 -3.93 29.69 11.01
C ILE A 32 -3.87 28.22 10.59
N MET A 33 -4.98 27.48 10.68
CA MET A 33 -5.04 26.08 10.23
C MET A 33 -4.70 25.93 8.74
N LEU A 34 -5.21 26.81 7.87
CA LEU A 34 -4.90 26.76 6.43
C LEU A 34 -3.42 27.03 6.13
N ILE A 35 -2.79 27.95 6.85
CA ILE A 35 -1.35 28.22 6.72
C ILE A 35 -0.54 26.97 7.08
N LEU A 36 -0.86 26.33 8.22
CA LEU A 36 -0.19 25.11 8.66
C LEU A 36 -0.41 23.96 7.67
N MET A 37 -1.64 23.77 7.18
CA MET A 37 -1.96 22.73 6.19
C MET A 37 -1.22 22.94 4.87
N SER A 38 -1.12 24.18 4.38
CA SER A 38 -0.42 24.49 3.13
C SER A 38 1.05 24.08 3.15
N LEU A 39 1.71 24.16 4.31
CA LEU A 39 3.09 23.72 4.48
C LEU A 39 3.19 22.19 4.67
N ALA A 40 2.21 21.59 5.35
CA ALA A 40 2.21 20.16 5.65
C ALA A 40 1.94 19.26 4.43
N VAL A 41 0.99 19.63 3.57
CA VAL A 41 0.57 18.82 2.40
C VAL A 41 1.74 18.37 1.51
N PRO A 42 2.64 19.26 1.02
CA PRO A 42 3.73 18.82 0.13
C PRO A 42 4.69 17.84 0.81
N GLN A 43 4.92 18.01 2.12
CA GLN A 43 5.79 17.12 2.88
C GLN A 43 5.15 15.74 3.07
N ILE A 44 3.84 15.68 3.36
CA ILE A 44 3.11 14.41 3.47
C ILE A 44 3.14 13.66 2.14
N LEU A 45 2.91 14.32 1.01
CA LEU A 45 2.96 13.68 -0.32
C LEU A 45 4.33 13.04 -0.61
N LYS A 46 5.42 13.73 -0.24
CA LYS A 46 6.78 13.17 -0.36
C LYS A 46 6.98 11.95 0.54
N LEU A 47 6.52 12.02 1.80
CA LEU A 47 6.63 10.91 2.75
C LEU A 47 5.82 9.69 2.30
N THR A 48 4.58 9.90 1.85
CA THR A 48 3.74 8.83 1.32
C THR A 48 4.38 8.15 0.12
N LYS A 49 4.96 8.93 -0.80
CA LYS A 49 5.70 8.38 -1.94
C LYS A 49 6.88 7.52 -1.51
N THR A 50 7.72 7.98 -0.59
CA THR A 50 8.85 7.18 -0.07
C THR A 50 8.38 5.93 0.67
N ALA A 51 7.25 6.00 1.38
CA ALA A 51 6.64 4.85 2.03
C ALA A 51 6.12 3.83 1.00
N ASN A 52 5.49 4.30 -0.08
CA ASN A 52 5.04 3.46 -1.19
C ASN A 52 6.21 2.77 -1.89
N GLU A 53 7.29 3.49 -2.19
CA GLU A 53 8.53 2.96 -2.77
C GLU A 53 9.16 1.87 -1.88
N THR A 54 9.20 2.12 -0.57
CA THR A 54 9.69 1.14 0.41
C THR A 54 8.79 -0.09 0.44
N SER A 55 7.46 0.09 0.45
CA SER A 55 6.49 -0.99 0.39
C SER A 55 6.62 -1.79 -0.90
N ALA A 56 6.93 -1.14 -2.03
CA ALA A 56 7.12 -1.79 -3.31
C ALA A 56 8.36 -2.68 -3.30
N LEU A 57 9.50 -2.17 -2.80
CA LEU A 57 10.72 -2.95 -2.63
C LEU A 57 10.52 -4.21 -1.77
N GLN A 58 9.85 -4.07 -0.62
CA GLN A 58 9.56 -5.21 0.25
C GLN A 58 8.59 -6.20 -0.40
N SER A 59 7.63 -5.70 -1.18
CA SER A 59 6.69 -6.54 -1.92
C SER A 59 7.38 -7.32 -3.04
N VAL A 60 8.31 -6.70 -3.79
CA VAL A 60 9.14 -7.40 -4.79
C VAL A 60 9.95 -8.52 -4.13
N ARG A 61 10.58 -8.26 -2.98
CA ARG A 61 11.28 -9.31 -2.20
C ARG A 61 10.34 -10.43 -1.79
N THR A 62 9.15 -10.08 -1.30
CA THR A 62 8.14 -11.05 -0.87
C THR A 62 7.68 -11.94 -2.03
N ILE A 63 7.46 -11.35 -3.22
CA ILE A 63 7.13 -12.10 -4.44
C ILE A 63 8.29 -13.03 -4.81
N GLY A 64 9.54 -12.55 -4.80
CA GLY A 64 10.71 -13.39 -5.07
C GLY A 64 10.84 -14.58 -4.12
N GLN A 65 10.57 -14.39 -2.82
CA GLN A 65 10.53 -15.50 -1.86
C GLN A 65 9.37 -16.47 -2.13
N ALA A 66 8.20 -15.96 -2.54
CA ALA A 66 7.07 -16.80 -2.92
C ALA A 66 7.37 -17.62 -4.19
N GLU A 67 8.10 -17.07 -5.16
CA GLU A 67 8.57 -17.79 -6.35
C GLU A 67 9.50 -18.97 -5.98
N LEU A 68 10.45 -18.75 -5.06
CA LEU A 68 11.33 -19.82 -4.59
C LEU A 68 10.55 -20.94 -3.87
N GLN A 69 9.54 -20.57 -3.06
CA GLN A 69 8.66 -21.53 -2.42
C GLN A 69 7.78 -22.27 -3.44
N TYR A 70 7.24 -21.56 -4.43
CA TYR A 70 6.45 -22.13 -5.51
C TYR A 70 7.28 -23.16 -6.30
N HIS A 71 8.51 -22.82 -6.67
CA HIS A 71 9.41 -23.71 -7.37
C HIS A 71 9.70 -25.01 -6.60
N SER A 72 9.84 -24.89 -5.28
CA SER A 72 10.06 -26.04 -4.40
C SER A 72 8.80 -26.92 -4.26
N ALA A 73 7.61 -26.30 -4.25
CA ALA A 73 6.33 -27.00 -4.10
C ALA A 73 5.83 -27.63 -5.41
N TYR A 74 6.13 -27.01 -6.56
CA TYR A 74 5.66 -27.41 -7.88
C TYR A 74 6.83 -27.54 -8.89
N PRO A 75 7.80 -28.44 -8.65
CA PRO A 75 9.02 -28.51 -9.45
C PRO A 75 8.76 -28.80 -10.94
N GLN A 76 7.67 -29.52 -11.26
CA GLN A 76 7.27 -29.81 -12.64
C GLN A 76 6.83 -28.56 -13.42
N ASN A 77 6.37 -27.52 -12.71
CA ASN A 77 5.92 -26.25 -13.30
C ASN A 77 7.07 -25.23 -13.39
N GLY A 78 8.12 -25.40 -12.58
CA GLY A 78 9.18 -24.41 -12.48
C GLY A 78 8.74 -23.22 -11.62
N PHE A 79 8.92 -22.01 -12.10
CA PHE A 79 8.42 -20.79 -11.45
C PHE A 79 6.98 -20.46 -11.84
N ALA A 80 6.33 -19.56 -11.10
CA ALA A 80 5.07 -18.99 -11.54
C ALA A 80 5.33 -17.93 -12.62
N CYS A 81 4.34 -17.72 -13.50
CA CYS A 81 4.41 -16.71 -14.55
C CYS A 81 3.30 -15.65 -14.43
N SER A 82 2.52 -15.71 -13.34
CA SER A 82 1.58 -14.65 -12.98
C SER A 82 1.45 -14.55 -11.47
N ILE A 83 1.18 -13.35 -10.96
CA ILE A 83 0.95 -13.13 -9.53
C ILE A 83 -0.24 -13.94 -9.01
N SER A 84 -1.24 -14.17 -9.86
CA SER A 84 -2.41 -14.97 -9.48
C SER A 84 -2.07 -16.43 -9.14
N GLN A 85 -1.07 -17.04 -9.78
CA GLN A 85 -0.61 -18.39 -9.45
C GLN A 85 0.03 -18.47 -8.06
N LEU A 86 0.69 -17.38 -7.63
CA LEU A 86 1.23 -17.25 -6.29
C LEU A 86 0.15 -16.93 -5.23
N GLY A 87 -1.01 -16.45 -5.69
CA GLY A 87 -2.16 -16.13 -4.88
C GLY A 87 -3.13 -17.29 -4.70
N GLY A 88 -4.38 -16.94 -4.42
CA GLY A 88 -5.48 -17.85 -4.14
C GLY A 88 -6.32 -17.29 -2.99
N ALA A 89 -7.63 -17.56 -3.00
CA ALA A 89 -8.48 -17.15 -1.89
C ALA A 89 -8.17 -18.03 -0.66
N PRO A 90 -7.83 -17.44 0.50
CA PRO A 90 -7.60 -18.22 1.72
C PRO A 90 -8.81 -19.10 2.02
N GLY A 91 -8.59 -20.38 2.28
CA GLY A 91 -9.67 -21.33 2.59
C GLY A 91 -10.50 -21.80 1.39
N SER A 92 -10.10 -21.48 0.15
CA SER A 92 -10.77 -21.98 -1.08
C SER A 92 -10.46 -23.45 -1.42
N GLY A 93 -9.69 -24.13 -0.57
CA GLY A 93 -9.27 -25.52 -0.75
C GLY A 93 -7.77 -25.68 -0.52
N ALA A 94 -7.26 -26.88 -0.82
CA ALA A 94 -5.83 -27.15 -0.78
C ALA A 94 -5.09 -26.32 -1.85
N PRO A 95 -3.88 -25.79 -1.56
CA PRO A 95 -3.04 -25.12 -2.55
C PRO A 95 -2.80 -25.95 -3.81
N THR A 96 -2.77 -25.28 -4.97
CA THR A 96 -2.45 -25.88 -6.27
C THR A 96 -1.46 -25.00 -7.05
N ALA A 97 -0.89 -25.51 -8.14
CA ALA A 97 0.02 -24.74 -9.00
C ALA A 97 -0.66 -23.49 -9.64
N GLN A 98 -2.00 -23.47 -9.74
CA GLN A 98 -2.76 -22.34 -10.27
C GLN A 98 -3.23 -21.37 -9.17
N ALA A 99 -3.16 -21.78 -7.90
CA ALA A 99 -3.54 -21.00 -6.74
C ALA A 99 -2.80 -21.53 -5.51
N SER A 100 -1.51 -21.17 -5.41
CA SER A 100 -0.60 -21.74 -4.40
C SER A 100 -0.78 -21.15 -3.00
N GLN A 101 -1.54 -20.06 -2.87
CA GLN A 101 -1.83 -19.38 -1.60
C GLN A 101 -0.56 -18.93 -0.85
N LEU A 102 0.54 -18.70 -1.57
CA LEU A 102 1.84 -18.29 -1.01
C LEU A 102 1.92 -16.78 -0.76
N LEU A 103 1.14 -15.99 -1.50
CA LEU A 103 1.02 -14.54 -1.30
C LEU A 103 -0.27 -14.18 -0.57
N ASP A 104 -0.16 -13.19 0.31
CA ASP A 104 -1.31 -12.50 0.91
C ASP A 104 -2.23 -11.92 -0.18
N PRO A 105 -3.56 -12.03 -0.05
CA PRO A 105 -4.51 -11.55 -1.06
C PRO A 105 -4.34 -10.08 -1.47
N GLY A 106 -3.89 -9.22 -0.54
CA GLY A 106 -3.61 -7.82 -0.84
C GLY A 106 -2.52 -7.66 -1.90
N LEU A 107 -1.43 -8.43 -1.79
CA LEU A 107 -0.35 -8.41 -2.78
C LEU A 107 -0.66 -9.28 -4.01
N ALA A 108 -1.37 -10.39 -3.83
CA ALA A 108 -1.80 -11.27 -4.92
C ALA A 108 -2.80 -10.61 -5.89
N SER A 109 -3.40 -9.48 -5.50
CA SER A 109 -4.20 -8.63 -6.39
C SER A 109 -3.38 -7.94 -7.49
N GLY A 110 -2.04 -7.96 -7.38
CA GLY A 110 -1.13 -7.21 -8.24
C GLY A 110 -1.12 -5.70 -7.95
N ASN A 111 -1.79 -5.21 -6.92
CA ASN A 111 -1.79 -3.79 -6.57
C ASN A 111 -1.58 -3.59 -5.07
N LYS A 112 -0.60 -2.78 -4.68
CA LYS A 112 -0.32 -2.48 -3.27
C LYS A 112 0.38 -1.15 -3.13
N SER A 113 -0.05 -0.32 -2.17
CA SER A 113 0.59 0.95 -1.83
C SER A 113 0.87 1.87 -3.04
N GLY A 114 -0.07 1.98 -3.97
CA GLY A 114 0.08 2.85 -5.16
C GLY A 114 1.00 2.29 -6.25
N TYR A 115 1.38 1.01 -6.17
CA TYR A 115 2.17 0.30 -7.16
C TYR A 115 1.39 -0.88 -7.76
N THR A 116 1.66 -1.15 -9.03
CA THR A 116 1.20 -2.33 -9.76
C THR A 116 2.36 -3.31 -9.92
N PHE A 117 2.12 -4.55 -9.53
CA PHE A 117 3.05 -5.66 -9.55
C PHE A 117 2.65 -6.63 -10.66
N ALA A 118 3.64 -7.19 -11.34
CA ALA A 118 3.43 -8.25 -12.32
C ALA A 118 4.64 -9.19 -12.34
N ILE A 119 4.39 -10.41 -12.81
CA ILE A 119 5.42 -11.35 -13.25
C ILE A 119 5.31 -11.42 -14.77
N THR A 120 6.41 -11.17 -15.45
CA THR A 120 6.47 -11.01 -16.91
C THR A 120 7.75 -11.65 -17.45
N ASN A 121 7.96 -11.59 -18.78
CA ASN A 121 9.17 -12.07 -19.44
C ASN A 121 9.55 -13.51 -19.09
N CYS A 122 8.54 -14.35 -18.87
CA CYS A 122 8.76 -15.74 -18.51
C CYS A 122 9.32 -16.51 -19.71
N SER A 123 10.41 -17.24 -19.48
CA SER A 123 10.92 -18.22 -20.45
C SER A 123 10.59 -19.62 -19.97
N LYS A 124 10.33 -20.53 -20.92
CA LYS A 124 9.94 -21.90 -20.62
C LYS A 124 10.76 -22.90 -21.41
N VAL A 125 10.93 -24.08 -20.83
CA VAL A 125 11.40 -25.28 -21.50
C VAL A 125 10.29 -26.33 -21.46
N THR A 126 10.13 -27.08 -22.55
CA THR A 126 9.18 -28.20 -22.59
C THR A 126 9.94 -29.50 -22.37
N ILE A 127 9.62 -30.21 -21.28
CA ILE A 127 10.20 -31.51 -20.93
C ILE A 127 9.07 -32.51 -20.84
N ASN A 128 9.16 -33.65 -21.54
CA ASN A 128 8.12 -34.69 -21.53
C ASN A 128 6.70 -34.14 -21.79
N ASN A 129 6.55 -33.24 -22.77
CA ASN A 129 5.28 -32.59 -23.10
C ASN A 129 4.67 -31.73 -21.97
N GLN A 130 5.48 -31.29 -21.00
CA GLN A 130 5.10 -30.36 -19.94
C GLN A 130 5.98 -29.11 -19.99
N ASP A 131 5.37 -27.93 -19.90
CA ASP A 131 6.07 -26.66 -19.88
C ASP A 131 6.52 -26.32 -18.45
N MET A 132 7.81 -26.05 -18.30
CA MET A 132 8.45 -25.63 -17.06
C MET A 132 9.01 -24.22 -17.23
N ILE A 133 8.60 -23.28 -16.38
CA ILE A 133 9.11 -21.90 -16.40
C ILE A 133 10.50 -21.87 -15.76
N THR A 134 11.50 -21.39 -16.49
CA THR A 134 12.91 -21.40 -16.08
C THR A 134 13.43 -20.03 -15.65
N SER A 135 12.82 -18.95 -16.13
CA SER A 135 13.15 -17.59 -15.75
C SER A 135 11.91 -16.72 -15.80
N TYR A 136 11.94 -15.61 -15.07
CA TYR A 136 10.85 -14.65 -14.99
C TYR A 136 11.39 -13.27 -14.60
N GLN A 137 10.56 -12.25 -14.76
CA GLN A 137 10.83 -10.92 -14.23
C GLN A 137 9.66 -10.42 -13.40
N ILE A 138 9.91 -10.15 -12.13
CA ILE A 138 9.00 -9.38 -11.28
C ILE A 138 9.18 -7.91 -11.63
N THR A 139 8.08 -7.19 -11.82
CA THR A 139 8.06 -5.74 -12.01
C THR A 139 7.13 -5.10 -10.98
N ALA A 140 7.53 -3.96 -10.44
CA ALA A 140 6.71 -3.09 -9.60
C ALA A 140 6.79 -1.67 -10.15
N VAL A 141 5.71 -1.17 -10.74
CA VAL A 141 5.64 0.16 -11.34
C VAL A 141 4.65 1.04 -10.56
N PRO A 142 4.96 2.32 -10.32
CA PRO A 142 4.00 3.22 -9.70
C PRO A 142 2.78 3.39 -10.60
N GLN A 143 1.58 3.33 -10.01
CA GLN A 143 0.32 3.57 -10.73
C GLN A 143 0.25 4.98 -11.34
N SER A 144 0.91 5.96 -10.73
CA SER A 144 1.12 7.29 -11.30
C SER A 144 2.50 7.80 -10.92
N VAL A 145 3.42 7.80 -11.88
CA VAL A 145 4.76 8.39 -11.74
C VAL A 145 4.66 9.84 -11.25
N GLY A 146 5.50 10.23 -10.30
CA GLY A 146 5.51 11.55 -9.68
C GLY A 146 4.47 11.75 -8.59
N LYS A 147 3.48 10.85 -8.45
CA LYS A 147 2.44 10.90 -7.41
C LYS A 147 2.53 9.74 -6.43
N THR A 148 2.39 8.51 -6.91
CA THR A 148 2.42 7.32 -6.05
C THR A 148 3.82 6.77 -5.83
N GLY A 149 4.74 7.10 -6.74
CA GLY A 149 6.14 6.67 -6.77
C GLY A 149 6.89 7.42 -7.86
N ASP A 150 8.21 7.55 -7.76
CA ASP A 150 9.05 8.09 -8.84
C ASP A 150 9.73 6.98 -9.63
N ALA A 151 10.11 5.89 -8.97
CA ALA A 151 10.86 4.80 -9.56
C ALA A 151 10.05 3.51 -9.71
N GLY A 152 10.38 2.74 -10.74
CA GLY A 152 9.98 1.35 -10.91
C GLY A 152 11.05 0.41 -10.38
N TYR A 153 10.67 -0.82 -10.07
CA TYR A 153 11.57 -1.85 -9.57
C TYR A 153 11.37 -3.14 -10.32
N CYS A 154 12.46 -3.86 -10.57
CA CYS A 154 12.42 -5.17 -11.19
C CYS A 154 13.27 -6.15 -10.40
N SER A 155 12.88 -7.42 -10.41
CA SER A 155 13.71 -8.52 -9.93
C SER A 155 13.60 -9.73 -10.84
N ASP A 156 14.60 -10.59 -10.82
CA ASP A 156 14.68 -11.81 -11.61
C ASP A 156 14.75 -13.05 -10.69
N GLU A 157 14.89 -14.24 -11.26
CA GLU A 157 15.02 -15.51 -10.53
C GLU A 157 16.24 -15.56 -9.60
N ASN A 158 17.23 -14.71 -9.81
CA ASN A 158 18.41 -14.59 -8.94
C ASN A 158 18.15 -13.66 -7.74
N ASN A 159 16.92 -13.16 -7.57
CA ASN A 159 16.51 -12.22 -6.52
C ASN A 159 17.32 -10.92 -6.50
N ILE A 160 17.92 -10.53 -7.63
CA ILE A 160 18.62 -9.25 -7.75
C ILE A 160 17.57 -8.18 -8.03
N ILE A 161 17.53 -7.11 -7.22
CA ILE A 161 16.59 -6.01 -7.42
C ILE A 161 17.29 -4.84 -8.11
N LYS A 162 16.69 -4.40 -9.21
CA LYS A 162 17.10 -3.23 -9.98
C LYS A 162 16.00 -2.18 -9.97
N LYS A 163 16.38 -0.93 -10.20
CA LYS A 163 15.52 0.25 -10.23
C LYS A 163 15.51 0.85 -11.64
N ASP A 164 14.34 1.32 -12.05
CA ASP A 164 14.13 2.23 -13.17
C ASP A 164 13.77 3.63 -12.61
N PRO A 165 14.67 4.63 -12.70
CA PRO A 165 14.40 5.99 -12.24
C PRO A 165 13.24 6.69 -12.98
N ALA A 166 12.84 6.21 -14.15
CA ALA A 166 11.74 6.78 -14.92
C ALA A 166 10.36 6.22 -14.51
N GLY A 167 10.30 5.28 -13.57
CA GLY A 167 9.03 4.70 -13.13
C GLY A 167 8.51 3.57 -14.01
N GLY A 168 9.31 3.07 -14.94
CA GLY A 168 8.93 1.99 -15.85
C GLY A 168 9.52 0.63 -15.46
N THR A 169 9.70 -0.23 -16.47
CA THR A 169 10.27 -1.57 -16.34
C THR A 169 11.69 -1.67 -16.92
N ASN A 170 12.30 -0.56 -17.34
CA ASN A 170 13.66 -0.55 -17.88
C ASN A 170 14.69 -0.44 -16.74
N CYS A 171 14.71 -1.48 -15.90
CA CYS A 171 15.48 -1.48 -14.66
C CYS A 171 16.98 -1.67 -14.91
N THR A 172 17.69 -0.56 -15.05
CA THR A 172 19.12 -0.49 -15.37
C THR A 172 20.02 -0.28 -14.15
N VAL A 173 19.48 0.20 -13.03
CA VAL A 173 20.27 0.56 -11.84
C VAL A 173 20.15 -0.51 -10.76
N SER A 174 21.21 -1.25 -10.46
CA SER A 174 21.21 -2.20 -9.34
C SER A 174 21.10 -1.48 -8.00
N LEU A 175 20.24 -1.97 -7.11
CA LEU A 175 20.21 -1.54 -5.72
C LEU A 175 21.16 -2.44 -4.92
N GLY A 176 22.12 -1.84 -4.21
CA GLY A 176 22.95 -2.58 -3.26
C GLY A 176 22.06 -3.28 -2.24
N GLN A 177 22.39 -4.54 -1.91
CA GLN A 177 21.61 -5.41 -1.03
C GLN A 177 21.38 -4.79 0.36
#